data_AF-A0A7C4VG36-F1
#
_entry.id   AF-A0A7C4VG36-F1
#
_cell.length_a   1.000
_cell.length_b   1.000
_cell.length_c   1.000
_cell.angle_alpha   90.00
_cell.angle_beta   90.00
_cell.angle_gamma   90.00
#
_symmetry.space_group_name_H-M   'P 1'
#
loop_
_entity.id
_entity.type
_entity.pdbx_description
1 polymer ?
#
loop_
_entity_poly.entity_id
_entity_poly.type
_entity_poly.pdbx_seq_one_letter_code
_entity_poly.pdbx_strand_id
1 'polypeptide(L)'
;MSKFLMNRSLSFDNLWKELKGCYKSLNFRCIAAKEGDSWKNIFFTAFLSRKSVEDVRRIMEQERSSLMNLGISEIKGLGVFGEVTEAQNIPAYIKQMQSGQITLDNNIIYLREGWEKQSLSYRPETIRFGEYGEYPVINYELSSNGTVKIDENLENELLSFGFLYTIEDLANIWLKTLYVTRYSLNGIIIFPLYFNVIDASFHDNREFIVKLKLHKYLYPKF
;
A
#
# COMPACT_ATOMS: atom_id res chain seq x y z
N MET A 1 -7.41 -29.94 -19.35
CA MET A 1 -6.42 -29.01 -18.74
C MET A 1 -6.60 -29.02 -17.24
N SER A 2 -5.65 -29.61 -16.52
CA SER A 2 -5.65 -29.62 -15.06
C SER A 2 -5.44 -28.20 -14.54
N LYS A 3 -6.45 -27.64 -13.87
CA LYS A 3 -6.27 -26.49 -12.98
C LYS A 3 -5.23 -26.88 -11.93
N PHE A 4 -4.01 -26.39 -12.06
CA PHE A 4 -3.09 -26.32 -10.93
C PHE A 4 -3.72 -25.35 -9.92
N LEU A 5 -4.53 -25.88 -9.01
CA LEU A 5 -4.96 -25.19 -7.81
C LEU A 5 -3.72 -25.04 -6.93
N MET A 6 -3.01 -23.91 -7.04
CA MET A 6 -2.11 -23.43 -5.99
C MET A 6 -2.97 -23.05 -4.77
N ASN A 7 -3.48 -24.08 -4.08
CA ASN A 7 -4.44 -23.97 -2.98
C ASN A 7 -3.76 -23.81 -1.61
N ARG A 8 -2.49 -23.37 -1.57
CA ARG A 8 -1.88 -22.94 -0.31
C ARG A 8 -2.22 -21.48 -0.12
N SER A 9 -2.95 -21.16 0.95
CA SER A 9 -3.01 -19.80 1.45
C SER A 9 -1.57 -19.36 1.74
N LEU A 10 -1.03 -18.50 0.88
CA LEU A 10 0.31 -17.98 1.06
C LEU A 10 0.23 -16.97 2.22
N SER A 11 0.86 -17.28 3.34
CA SER A 11 0.95 -16.38 4.48
C SER A 11 1.92 -15.23 4.21
N PHE A 12 1.81 -14.15 4.99
CA PHE A 12 2.79 -13.07 4.97
C PHE A 12 4.23 -13.59 5.14
N ASP A 13 4.46 -14.47 6.12
CA ASP A 13 5.80 -14.99 6.39
C ASP A 13 6.40 -15.74 5.21
N ASN A 14 5.58 -16.52 4.49
CA ASN A 14 6.02 -17.21 3.28
C ASN A 14 6.34 -16.22 2.16
N LEU A 15 5.47 -15.22 1.94
CA LEU A 15 5.71 -14.18 0.94
C LEU A 15 6.99 -13.38 1.25
N TRP A 16 7.15 -12.97 2.51
CA TRP A 16 8.28 -12.17 2.96
C TRP A 16 9.58 -12.96 2.89
N LYS A 17 9.58 -14.24 3.27
CA LYS A 17 10.76 -15.10 3.17
C LYS A 17 11.35 -15.12 1.75
N GLU A 18 10.50 -15.22 0.74
CA GLU A 18 10.91 -15.30 -0.66
C GLU A 18 11.27 -13.94 -1.27
N LEU A 19 10.54 -12.88 -0.90
CA LEU A 19 10.66 -11.59 -1.58
C LEU A 19 11.49 -10.54 -0.85
N LYS A 20 11.82 -10.72 0.44
CA LYS A 20 12.50 -9.68 1.25
C LYS A 20 13.75 -9.09 0.60
N GLY A 21 14.55 -9.91 -0.08
CA GLY A 21 15.80 -9.48 -0.73
C GLY A 21 15.61 -8.53 -1.91
N CYS A 22 14.38 -8.45 -2.44
CA CYS A 22 14.00 -7.57 -3.53
C CYS A 22 13.81 -6.12 -3.09
N TYR A 23 13.58 -5.84 -1.81
CA TYR A 23 13.18 -4.51 -1.35
C TYR A 23 14.26 -3.89 -0.45
N LYS A 24 14.37 -2.56 -0.52
CA LYS A 24 15.27 -1.74 0.28
C LYS A 24 14.49 -0.80 1.21
N SER A 25 13.40 -0.23 0.73
CA SER A 25 12.58 0.71 1.50
C SER A 25 11.13 0.27 1.61
N LEU A 26 10.46 0.77 2.64
CA LEU A 26 9.03 0.70 2.88
C LEU A 26 8.51 2.13 3.05
N ASN A 27 7.53 2.52 2.25
CA ASN A 27 6.80 3.78 2.37
C ASN A 27 5.40 3.49 2.89
N PHE A 28 5.17 3.79 4.15
CA PHE A 28 3.87 3.65 4.79
C PHE A 28 3.12 4.97 4.72
N ARG A 29 1.83 4.92 4.35
CA ARG A 29 0.95 6.07 4.26
C ARG A 29 -0.37 5.75 4.91
N CYS A 30 -0.93 6.69 5.67
CA CYS A 30 -2.19 6.49 6.34
C CYS A 30 -3.02 7.78 6.30
N ILE A 31 -4.33 7.60 6.13
CA ILE A 31 -5.33 8.60 6.46
C ILE A 31 -6.07 8.10 7.69
N ALA A 32 -6.24 8.95 8.69
CA ALA A 32 -6.97 8.66 9.91
C ALA A 32 -7.94 9.77 10.26
N ALA A 33 -9.00 9.43 11.00
CA ALA A 33 -9.91 10.38 11.62
C ALA A 33 -9.69 10.40 13.13
N LYS A 34 -9.92 11.54 13.76
CA LYS A 34 -9.85 11.68 15.21
C LYS A 34 -11.15 11.21 15.85
N GLU A 35 -11.05 10.30 16.81
CA GLU A 35 -12.16 9.82 17.62
C GLU A 35 -11.78 10.02 19.10
N GLY A 36 -12.37 11.05 19.73
CA GLY A 36 -11.93 11.53 21.04
C GLY A 36 -10.47 12.00 21.01
N ASP A 37 -9.63 11.39 21.86
CA ASP A 37 -8.19 11.67 21.93
C ASP A 37 -7.35 10.74 21.05
N SER A 38 -7.98 9.83 20.30
CA SER A 38 -7.29 8.80 19.53
C SER A 38 -7.40 9.01 18.01
N TRP A 39 -6.39 8.54 17.27
CA TRP A 39 -6.46 8.44 15.82
C TRP A 39 -6.97 7.05 15.41
N LYS A 40 -7.99 7.00 14.56
CA LYS A 40 -8.54 5.78 13.99
C LYS A 40 -8.27 5.76 12.50
N ASN A 41 -7.66 4.69 11.99
CA ASN A 41 -7.38 4.61 10.56
C ASN A 41 -8.70 4.66 9.77
N ILE A 42 -8.69 5.46 8.72
CA ILE A 42 -9.63 5.28 7.62
C ILE A 42 -9.07 4.18 6.72
N PHE A 43 -7.81 4.37 6.29
CA PHE A 43 -7.11 3.42 5.44
C PHE A 43 -5.59 3.64 5.50
N PHE A 44 -4.81 2.60 5.23
CA PHE A 44 -3.38 2.73 4.98
C PHE A 44 -2.95 2.01 3.71
N THR A 45 -1.87 2.50 3.11
CA THR A 45 -1.14 1.80 2.06
C THR A 45 0.33 1.75 2.42
N ALA A 46 0.97 0.61 2.14
CA ALA A 46 2.39 0.43 2.40
C ALA A 46 3.07 -0.09 1.14
N PHE A 47 4.06 0.65 0.66
CA PHE A 47 4.70 0.40 -0.62
C PHE A 47 6.13 -0.08 -0.39
N LEU A 48 6.40 -1.35 -0.70
CA LEU A 48 7.77 -1.86 -0.74
C LEU A 48 8.46 -1.38 -2.01
N SER A 49 9.76 -1.04 -1.92
CA SER A 49 10.50 -0.54 -3.08
C SER A 49 11.96 -0.99 -3.12
N ARG A 50 12.52 -1.09 -4.32
CA ARG A 50 13.96 -1.30 -4.58
C ARG A 50 14.76 0.00 -4.46
N LYS A 51 14.09 1.16 -4.48
CA LYS A 51 14.72 2.47 -4.31
C LYS A 51 15.28 2.61 -2.89
N SER A 52 16.24 3.51 -2.70
CA SER A 52 16.76 3.76 -1.36
C SER A 52 15.71 4.43 -0.48
N VAL A 53 15.89 4.32 0.83
CA VAL A 53 15.03 4.96 1.82
C VAL A 53 15.02 6.48 1.60
N GLU A 54 16.17 7.08 1.30
CA GLU A 54 16.33 8.53 1.09
C GLU A 54 15.57 9.01 -0.15
N ASP A 55 15.66 8.26 -1.26
CA ASP A 55 14.97 8.62 -2.50
C ASP A 55 13.45 8.58 -2.31
N VAL A 56 12.96 7.55 -1.64
CA VAL A 56 11.52 7.38 -1.40
C VAL A 56 11.03 8.39 -0.36
N ARG A 57 11.81 8.70 0.67
CA ARG A 57 11.51 9.74 1.66
C ARG A 57 11.36 11.10 1.00
N ARG A 58 12.33 11.51 0.17
CA ARG A 58 12.27 12.78 -0.56
C ARG A 58 11.00 12.92 -1.39
N ILE A 59 10.63 11.86 -2.13
CA ILE A 59 9.41 11.87 -2.96
C ILE A 59 8.15 11.98 -2.07
N MET A 60 8.08 11.19 -1.00
CA MET A 60 6.94 11.21 -0.08
C MET A 60 6.78 12.58 0.59
N GLU A 61 7.88 13.19 1.04
CA GLU A 61 7.89 14.52 1.66
C GLU A 61 7.39 15.58 0.69
N GLN A 62 7.82 15.54 -0.57
CA GLN A 62 7.31 16.45 -1.61
C GLN A 62 5.80 16.31 -1.80
N GLU A 63 5.30 15.07 -1.91
CA GLU A 63 3.85 14.82 -2.03
C GLU A 63 3.08 15.29 -0.78
N ARG A 64 3.63 15.07 0.41
CA ARG A 64 3.04 15.54 1.67
C ARG A 64 3.00 17.06 1.72
N SER A 65 4.08 17.74 1.35
CA SER A 65 4.12 19.21 1.28
C SER A 65 3.08 19.76 0.31
N SER A 66 2.88 19.12 -0.85
CA SER A 66 1.80 19.50 -1.77
C SER A 66 0.42 19.39 -1.13
N LEU A 67 0.15 18.34 -0.36
CA LEU A 67 -1.12 18.21 0.38
C LEU A 67 -1.28 19.29 1.46
N MET A 68 -0.22 19.60 2.20
CA MET A 68 -0.26 20.66 3.21
C MET A 68 -0.52 22.03 2.59
N ASN A 69 0.05 22.30 1.40
CA ASN A 69 -0.21 23.53 0.65
C ASN A 69 -1.66 23.63 0.13
N LEU A 70 -2.38 22.51 0.03
CA LEU A 70 -3.81 22.49 -0.27
C LEU A 70 -4.68 22.73 0.98
N GLY A 71 -4.08 23.00 2.14
CA GLY A 71 -4.80 23.30 3.38
C GLY A 71 -5.26 22.07 4.16
N ILE A 72 -4.83 20.85 3.79
CA ILE A 72 -5.22 19.62 4.50
C ILE A 72 -4.89 19.66 5.99
N SER A 73 -3.80 20.34 6.39
CA SER A 73 -3.44 20.51 7.80
C SER A 73 -4.44 21.35 8.61
N GLU A 74 -5.31 22.10 7.95
CA GLU A 74 -6.31 22.97 8.59
C GLU A 74 -7.61 22.22 8.90
N ILE A 75 -7.84 21.07 8.25
CA ILE A 75 -9.04 20.24 8.44
C ILE A 75 -8.97 19.55 9.80
N LYS A 76 -9.90 19.90 10.69
CA LYS A 76 -9.85 19.43 12.08
C LYS A 76 -10.28 17.98 12.17
N GLY A 77 -9.50 17.19 12.91
CA GLY A 77 -9.80 15.78 13.10
C GLY A 77 -9.43 14.89 11.91
N LEU A 78 -8.77 15.43 10.88
CA LEU A 78 -8.16 14.66 9.80
C LEU A 78 -6.66 14.50 10.03
N GLY A 79 -6.18 13.26 9.92
CA GLY A 79 -4.76 12.94 10.02
C GLY A 79 -4.24 12.37 8.71
N VAL A 80 -3.15 12.96 8.20
CA VAL A 80 -2.40 12.46 7.04
C VAL A 80 -0.98 12.15 7.50
N PHE A 81 -0.71 10.85 7.64
CA PHE A 81 0.53 10.32 8.19
C PHE A 81 1.31 9.57 7.11
N GLY A 82 2.64 9.59 7.21
CA GLY A 82 3.45 8.71 6.40
C GLY A 82 4.89 8.64 6.87
N GLU A 83 5.45 7.44 6.80
CA GLU A 83 6.78 7.12 7.27
C GLU A 83 7.54 6.34 6.21
N VAL A 84 8.81 6.69 6.00
CA VAL A 84 9.71 5.92 5.12
C VAL A 84 10.83 5.32 5.94
N THR A 85 10.94 4.00 5.85
CA THR A 85 11.85 3.17 6.64
C THR A 85 12.46 2.06 5.78
N GLU A 86 13.36 1.28 6.36
CA GLU A 86 13.96 0.15 5.67
C GLU A 86 12.95 -1.01 5.51
N ALA A 87 13.01 -1.71 4.38
CA ALA A 87 12.03 -2.74 4.03
C ALA A 87 11.96 -3.87 5.07
N GLN A 88 13.07 -4.21 5.74
CA GLN A 88 13.09 -5.27 6.76
C GLN A 88 12.24 -4.99 8.00
N ASN A 89 11.77 -3.75 8.19
CA ASN A 89 10.90 -3.41 9.31
C ASN A 89 9.46 -3.85 9.09
N ILE A 90 9.08 -4.28 7.88
CA ILE A 90 7.71 -4.68 7.58
C ILE A 90 7.12 -5.76 8.51
N PRO A 91 7.86 -6.80 8.96
CA PRO A 91 7.28 -7.78 9.89
C PRO A 91 6.92 -7.16 11.25
N ALA A 92 7.64 -6.12 11.68
CA ALA A 92 7.30 -5.39 12.91
C ALA A 92 6.00 -4.61 12.75
N TYR A 93 5.79 -3.96 11.60
CA TYR A 93 4.51 -3.31 11.29
C TYR A 93 3.36 -4.31 11.21
N ILE A 94 3.56 -5.49 10.60
CA ILE A 94 2.55 -6.55 10.59
C ILE A 94 2.13 -6.94 12.01
N LYS A 95 3.11 -7.14 12.91
CA LYS A 95 2.81 -7.47 14.32
C LYS A 95 2.01 -6.37 15.03
N GLN A 96 2.37 -5.10 14.81
CA GLN A 96 1.58 -3.98 15.35
C GLN A 96 0.14 -4.01 14.80
N MET A 97 -0.02 -4.18 13.49
CA MET A 97 -1.34 -4.23 12.87
C MET A 97 -2.18 -5.40 13.39
N GLN A 98 -1.56 -6.56 13.61
CA GLN A 98 -2.22 -7.71 14.24
C GLN A 98 -2.62 -7.45 15.70
N SER A 99 -1.95 -6.54 16.41
CA SER A 99 -2.39 -6.05 17.72
C SER A 99 -3.43 -4.92 17.64
N GLY A 100 -3.90 -4.57 16.45
CA GLY A 100 -4.95 -3.58 16.23
C GLY A 100 -4.47 -2.13 16.20
N GLN A 101 -3.17 -1.85 16.02
CA GLN A 101 -2.66 -0.49 15.91
C GLN A 101 -1.42 -0.39 15.02
N ILE A 102 -1.00 0.82 14.70
CA ILE A 102 0.28 1.09 14.03
C ILE A 102 0.83 2.41 14.54
N THR A 103 2.15 2.49 14.69
CA THR A 103 2.84 3.75 15.01
C THR A 103 3.43 4.32 13.73
N LEU A 104 3.05 5.55 13.37
CA LEU A 104 3.59 6.30 12.23
C LEU A 104 3.89 7.73 12.69
N ASP A 105 5.05 8.28 12.36
CA ASP A 105 5.46 9.65 12.76
C ASP A 105 5.27 9.92 14.26
N ASN A 106 5.62 8.97 15.13
CA ASN A 106 5.39 9.01 16.58
C ASN A 106 3.92 9.13 17.02
N ASN A 107 2.97 8.89 16.13
CA ASN A 107 1.54 8.85 16.44
C ASN A 107 1.06 7.40 16.46
N ILE A 108 0.29 7.04 17.49
CA ILE A 108 -0.41 5.76 17.56
C ILE A 108 -1.73 5.91 16.80
N ILE A 109 -1.91 5.08 15.78
CA ILE A 109 -3.10 5.01 14.95
C ILE A 109 -3.73 3.64 15.18
N TYR A 110 -4.94 3.63 15.72
CA TYR A 110 -5.68 2.40 15.97
C TYR A 110 -6.37 1.92 14.71
N LEU A 111 -6.31 0.61 14.46
CA LEU A 111 -7.04 -0.02 13.37
C LEU A 111 -8.55 -0.09 13.69
N ARG A 112 -9.38 0.20 12.71
CA ARG A 112 -10.84 0.14 12.78
C ARG A 112 -11.26 -1.29 13.05
N GLU A 113 -11.90 -1.50 14.19
CA GLU A 113 -12.30 -2.81 14.68
C GLU A 113 -11.14 -3.83 14.71
N GLY A 114 -9.90 -3.36 14.88
CA GLY A 114 -8.72 -4.22 14.98
C GLY A 114 -8.35 -4.94 13.69
N TRP A 115 -7.89 -6.19 13.80
CA TRP A 115 -7.52 -7.05 12.69
C TRP A 115 -8.35 -8.33 12.72
N GLU A 116 -8.95 -8.67 11.58
CA GLU A 116 -9.87 -9.81 11.49
C GLU A 116 -9.41 -10.83 10.46
N LYS A 117 -8.95 -10.37 9.29
CA LYS A 117 -8.56 -11.25 8.19
C LYS A 117 -7.39 -10.68 7.40
N GLN A 118 -6.64 -11.59 6.80
CA GLN A 118 -5.64 -11.29 5.78
C GLN A 118 -5.97 -12.02 4.47
N SER A 119 -5.75 -11.35 3.34
CA SER A 119 -5.86 -11.93 2.01
C SER A 119 -4.72 -11.48 1.11
N LEU A 120 -4.51 -12.25 0.05
CA LEU A 120 -3.65 -11.86 -1.06
C LEU A 120 -4.51 -11.60 -2.29
N SER A 121 -4.28 -10.46 -2.92
CA SER A 121 -4.86 -10.12 -4.22
C SER A 121 -3.74 -9.90 -5.23
N TYR A 122 -3.97 -10.37 -6.47
CA TYR A 122 -3.07 -10.18 -7.61
C TYR A 122 -3.58 -9.09 -8.56
N ARG A 123 -4.70 -8.45 -8.21
CA ARG A 123 -5.25 -7.32 -8.96
C ARG A 123 -4.66 -6.04 -8.36
N PRO A 124 -4.21 -5.08 -9.18
CA PRO A 124 -3.74 -3.81 -8.67
C PRO A 124 -4.90 -3.04 -8.03
N GLU A 125 -4.90 -2.94 -6.70
CA GLU A 125 -5.85 -2.14 -5.90
C GLU A 125 -5.37 -0.68 -5.72
N THR A 126 -4.21 -0.34 -6.30
CA THR A 126 -3.63 1.00 -6.29
C THR A 126 -3.61 1.60 -7.70
N ILE A 127 -3.65 2.93 -7.77
CA ILE A 127 -3.38 3.68 -8.99
C ILE A 127 -1.99 3.28 -9.50
N ARG A 128 -1.81 3.21 -10.83
CA ARG A 128 -0.50 2.96 -11.43
C ARG A 128 0.38 4.19 -11.26
N PHE A 129 1.42 4.12 -10.44
CA PHE A 129 2.44 5.16 -10.31
C PHE A 129 3.82 4.54 -10.07
N GLY A 130 4.87 5.19 -10.59
CA GLY A 130 6.25 4.70 -10.47
C GLY A 130 6.40 3.23 -10.84
N GLU A 131 7.18 2.50 -10.04
CA GLU A 131 7.42 1.06 -10.26
C GLU A 131 6.17 0.18 -10.03
N TYR A 132 5.19 0.65 -9.26
CA TYR A 132 3.92 -0.06 -9.01
C TYR A 132 3.01 -0.06 -10.25
N GLY A 133 3.25 0.84 -11.20
CA GLY A 133 2.62 0.83 -12.51
C GLY A 133 3.40 0.05 -13.57
N GLU A 134 4.70 -0.15 -13.38
CA GLU A 134 5.60 -0.74 -14.39
C GLU A 134 5.75 -2.26 -14.29
N TYR A 135 5.44 -2.81 -13.13
CA TYR A 135 5.62 -4.21 -12.77
C TYR A 135 4.34 -4.78 -12.16
N PRO A 136 4.09 -6.10 -12.30
CA PRO A 136 3.02 -6.77 -11.56
C PRO A 136 3.19 -6.56 -10.05
N VAL A 137 2.08 -6.53 -9.31
CA VAL A 137 2.09 -6.36 -7.86
C VAL A 137 1.32 -7.49 -7.18
N ILE A 138 1.77 -7.87 -5.98
CA ILE A 138 0.99 -8.65 -5.02
C ILE A 138 0.52 -7.70 -3.93
N ASN A 139 -0.77 -7.72 -3.64
CA ASN A 139 -1.38 -6.96 -2.57
C ASN A 139 -1.63 -7.88 -1.38
N TYR A 140 -1.06 -7.53 -0.23
CA TYR A 140 -1.37 -8.13 1.04
C TYR A 140 -2.38 -7.22 1.76
N GLU A 141 -3.61 -7.69 1.85
CA GLU A 141 -4.75 -6.95 2.34
C GLU A 141 -4.99 -7.30 3.80
N LEU A 142 -5.19 -6.27 4.63
CA LEU A 142 -5.62 -6.42 6.02
C LEU A 142 -7.06 -5.91 6.13
N SER A 143 -7.96 -6.80 6.58
CA SER A 143 -9.39 -6.53 6.69
C SER A 143 -9.85 -6.47 8.15
N SER A 144 -10.91 -5.72 8.36
CA SER A 144 -11.77 -5.73 9.55
C SER A 144 -13.18 -6.19 9.19
N ASN A 145 -14.05 -6.33 10.20
CA ASN A 145 -15.46 -6.68 10.02
C ASN A 145 -16.33 -5.45 9.70
N GLY A 146 -15.83 -4.25 9.98
CA GLY A 146 -16.56 -2.99 9.85
C GLY A 146 -16.20 -2.17 8.61
N THR A 147 -17.16 -1.38 8.16
CA THR A 147 -16.97 -0.39 7.10
C THR A 147 -16.43 0.92 7.66
N VAL A 148 -15.71 1.68 6.83
CA VAL A 148 -15.32 3.04 7.17
C VAL A 148 -16.60 3.86 7.40
N LYS A 149 -16.68 4.56 8.53
CA LYS A 149 -17.66 5.63 8.75
C LYS A 149 -16.89 6.93 8.93
N ILE A 150 -17.18 7.91 8.08
CA ILE A 150 -16.56 9.22 8.12
C ILE A 150 -17.59 10.18 8.68
N ASP A 151 -17.15 11.03 9.60
CA ASP A 151 -17.99 12.07 10.18
C ASP A 151 -18.45 13.05 9.09
N GLU A 152 -19.73 13.41 9.08
CA GLU A 152 -20.30 14.30 8.07
C GLU A 152 -19.64 15.68 8.07
N ASN A 153 -19.17 16.19 9.22
CA ASN A 153 -18.47 17.47 9.26
C ASN A 153 -17.12 17.37 8.55
N LEU A 154 -16.42 16.25 8.72
CA LEU A 154 -15.16 16.01 8.02
C LEU A 154 -15.35 15.92 6.50
N GLU A 155 -16.43 15.27 6.03
CA GLU A 155 -16.78 15.26 4.61
C GLU A 155 -17.10 16.67 4.08
N ASN A 156 -17.86 17.46 4.84
CA ASN A 156 -18.19 18.84 4.48
C ASN A 156 -16.96 19.76 4.46
N GLU A 157 -16.04 19.61 5.42
CA GLU A 157 -14.77 20.32 5.40
C GLU A 157 -13.97 19.95 4.13
N LEU A 158 -13.81 18.66 3.81
CA LEU A 158 -13.12 18.24 2.58
C LEU A 158 -13.74 18.85 1.30
N LEU A 159 -15.07 18.91 1.20
CA LEU A 159 -15.77 19.55 0.08
C LEU A 159 -15.43 21.05 -0.01
N SER A 160 -15.36 21.75 1.12
CA SER A 160 -15.02 23.18 1.17
C SER A 160 -13.58 23.48 0.70
N PHE A 161 -12.68 22.51 0.82
CA PHE A 161 -11.31 22.56 0.30
C PHE A 161 -11.19 22.08 -1.17
N GLY A 162 -12.32 21.75 -1.81
CA GLY A 162 -12.37 21.38 -3.23
C GLY A 162 -12.22 19.89 -3.52
N PHE A 163 -12.26 19.01 -2.52
CA PHE A 163 -12.26 17.56 -2.70
C PHE A 163 -13.68 17.07 -3.02
N LEU A 164 -14.02 17.01 -4.31
CA LEU A 164 -15.37 16.72 -4.80
C LEU A 164 -15.88 15.33 -4.41
N TYR A 165 -14.98 14.36 -4.28
CA TYR A 165 -15.26 13.00 -3.81
C TYR A 165 -14.71 12.76 -2.40
N THR A 166 -14.62 13.83 -1.60
CA THR A 166 -14.26 13.82 -0.17
C THR A 166 -12.98 13.03 0.12
N ILE A 167 -13.09 11.93 0.87
CA ILE A 167 -11.97 11.12 1.30
C ILE A 167 -11.33 10.35 0.15
N GLU A 168 -12.11 10.01 -0.88
CA GLU A 168 -11.62 9.19 -2.00
C GLU A 168 -10.63 10.02 -2.83
N ASP A 169 -10.87 11.31 -3.01
CA ASP A 169 -9.90 12.21 -3.65
C ASP A 169 -8.60 12.32 -2.86
N LEU A 170 -8.70 12.46 -1.53
CA LEU A 170 -7.52 12.49 -0.68
C LEU A 170 -6.77 11.16 -0.69
N ALA A 171 -7.48 10.03 -0.67
CA ALA A 171 -6.91 8.69 -0.78
C ALA A 171 -6.23 8.49 -2.14
N ASN A 172 -6.82 8.98 -3.22
CA ASN A 172 -6.22 8.94 -4.55
C ASN A 172 -4.89 9.67 -4.61
N ILE A 173 -4.83 10.87 -4.01
CA ILE A 173 -3.61 11.69 -4.03
C ILE A 173 -2.56 11.13 -3.09
N TRP A 174 -2.94 10.80 -1.86
CA TRP A 174 -2.02 10.41 -0.79
C TRP A 174 -1.73 8.92 -0.77
N LEU A 175 -2.77 8.10 -0.62
CA LEU A 175 -2.66 6.65 -0.48
C LEU A 175 -2.47 5.93 -1.82
N LYS A 176 -2.73 6.62 -2.94
CA LYS A 176 -2.70 6.10 -4.31
C LYS A 176 -3.67 4.92 -4.51
N THR A 177 -4.86 4.99 -3.93
CA THR A 177 -5.92 3.97 -4.07
C THR A 177 -7.29 4.62 -4.26
N LEU A 178 -8.16 3.98 -5.05
CA LEU A 178 -9.42 4.54 -5.58
C LEU A 178 -10.67 4.23 -4.76
N TYR A 179 -10.60 3.27 -3.84
CA TYR A 179 -11.80 2.74 -3.18
C TYR A 179 -11.54 2.44 -1.70
N VAL A 180 -11.27 3.47 -0.90
CA VAL A 180 -10.97 3.27 0.54
C VAL A 180 -12.21 3.01 1.38
N THR A 181 -13.38 3.48 0.96
CA THR A 181 -14.63 3.34 1.73
C THR A 181 -15.45 2.10 1.39
N ARG A 182 -15.22 1.48 0.23
CA ARG A 182 -16.10 0.42 -0.31
C ARG A 182 -15.83 -0.98 0.27
N TYR A 183 -14.78 -1.14 1.05
CA TYR A 183 -14.38 -2.44 1.58
C TYR A 183 -14.16 -2.37 3.09
N SER A 184 -14.36 -3.51 3.76
CA SER A 184 -13.98 -3.67 5.16
C SER A 184 -12.46 -3.88 5.30
N LEU A 185 -11.68 -3.08 4.58
CA LEU A 185 -10.23 -3.10 4.59
C LEU A 185 -9.71 -2.00 5.54
N ASN A 186 -8.69 -2.36 6.31
CA ASN A 186 -7.88 -1.42 7.06
C ASN A 186 -6.73 -0.87 6.23
N GLY A 187 -6.21 -1.68 5.31
CA GLY A 187 -5.18 -1.23 4.39
C GLY A 187 -4.56 -2.35 3.58
N ILE A 188 -3.62 -1.94 2.74
CA ILE A 188 -2.97 -2.80 1.74
C ILE A 188 -1.47 -2.59 1.78
N ILE A 189 -0.72 -3.69 1.69
CA ILE A 189 0.73 -3.66 1.47
C ILE A 189 1.01 -4.17 0.07
N ILE A 190 1.74 -3.37 -0.70
CA ILE A 190 2.01 -3.58 -2.12
C ILE A 190 3.44 -4.10 -2.29
N PHE A 191 3.54 -5.27 -2.91
CA PHE A 191 4.79 -5.97 -3.25
C PHE A 191 5.00 -5.94 -4.76
N PRO A 192 5.81 -5.02 -5.30
CA PRO A 192 6.14 -5.05 -6.72
C PRO A 192 6.99 -6.28 -7.02
N LEU A 193 6.59 -7.02 -8.05
CA LEU A 193 7.31 -8.15 -8.60
C LEU A 193 8.19 -7.62 -9.73
N TYR A 194 9.47 -7.41 -9.48
CA TYR A 194 10.46 -6.85 -10.41
C TYR A 194 10.82 -7.75 -11.60
N PHE A 195 9.84 -8.50 -12.07
CA PHE A 195 9.87 -9.49 -13.12
C PHE A 195 8.51 -9.46 -13.83
N ASN A 196 8.51 -9.43 -15.16
CA ASN A 196 7.30 -9.57 -15.95
C ASN A 196 7.57 -10.45 -17.17
N VAL A 197 6.62 -11.33 -17.51
CA VAL A 197 6.67 -12.11 -18.76
C VAL A 197 6.15 -11.23 -19.87
N ILE A 198 7.01 -10.90 -20.84
CA ILE A 198 6.66 -10.10 -22.01
C ILE A 198 6.06 -11.00 -23.10
N ASP A 199 6.67 -12.17 -23.29
CA ASP A 199 6.35 -13.09 -24.37
C ASP A 199 6.70 -14.52 -23.95
N ALA A 200 5.91 -15.48 -24.40
CA ALA A 200 6.13 -16.90 -24.18
C ALA A 200 5.62 -17.67 -25.41
N SER A 201 6.53 -18.15 -26.24
CA SER A 201 6.21 -18.77 -27.52
C SER A 201 6.85 -20.15 -27.66
N PHE A 202 6.10 -21.06 -28.28
CA PHE A 202 6.64 -22.31 -28.80
C PHE A 202 7.05 -22.11 -30.25
N HIS A 203 8.28 -22.48 -30.57
CA HIS A 203 8.79 -22.50 -31.93
C HIS A 203 8.78 -23.92 -32.49
N ASP A 204 8.73 -24.04 -33.82
CA ASP A 204 8.54 -25.31 -34.56
C ASP A 204 9.57 -26.40 -34.21
N ASN A 205 10.72 -26.00 -33.65
CA ASN A 205 11.80 -26.88 -33.22
C ASN A 205 11.61 -27.46 -31.80
N ARG A 206 10.39 -27.39 -31.22
CA ARG A 206 10.10 -27.70 -29.80
C ARG A 206 10.85 -26.81 -28.80
N GLU A 207 11.31 -25.65 -29.25
CA GLU A 207 11.91 -24.64 -28.38
C GLU A 207 10.82 -23.81 -27.73
N PHE A 208 10.91 -23.66 -26.40
CA PHE A 208 10.06 -22.75 -25.64
C PHE A 208 10.89 -21.52 -25.28
N ILE A 209 10.55 -20.38 -25.86
CA ILE A 209 11.23 -19.11 -25.63
C ILE A 209 10.36 -18.25 -24.73
N VAL A 210 10.97 -17.75 -23.65
CA VAL A 210 10.33 -16.80 -22.73
C VAL A 210 11.12 -15.51 -22.71
N LYS A 211 10.47 -14.38 -23.03
CA LYS A 211 11.06 -13.05 -22.91
C LYS A 211 10.58 -12.40 -21.63
N LEU A 212 11.54 -11.90 -20.86
CA LEU A 212 11.30 -11.42 -19.51
C LEU A 212 11.77 -9.97 -19.38
N LYS A 213 10.95 -9.12 -18.76
CA LYS A 213 11.35 -7.81 -18.27
C LYS A 213 11.83 -7.99 -16.84
N LEU A 214 13.10 -7.68 -16.58
CA LEU A 214 13.66 -7.63 -15.23
C LEU A 214 13.97 -6.19 -14.85
N HIS A 215 13.80 -5.87 -13.58
CA HIS A 215 14.25 -4.57 -13.07
C HIS A 215 15.77 -4.45 -13.22
N LYS A 216 16.26 -3.26 -13.62
CA LYS A 216 17.67 -3.04 -13.97
C LYS A 216 18.70 -3.44 -12.91
N TYR A 217 18.30 -3.42 -11.64
CA TYR A 217 19.14 -3.81 -10.51
C TYR A 217 19.17 -5.32 -10.21
N LEU A 218 18.41 -6.11 -10.96
CA LEU A 218 18.40 -7.57 -10.91
C LEU A 218 19.20 -8.21 -12.05
N TYR A 219 19.70 -7.42 -13.01
CA TYR A 219 20.66 -7.95 -13.98
C TYR A 219 21.93 -8.41 -13.25
N PRO A 220 22.51 -9.56 -13.65
CA PRO A 220 23.83 -9.95 -13.18
C PRO A 220 24.81 -8.82 -13.47
N LYS A 221 25.60 -8.41 -12.47
CA LYS A 221 26.72 -7.52 -12.71
C LYS A 221 27.81 -8.35 -13.38
N PHE A 222 28.02 -8.13 -14.67
CA PHE A 222 29.15 -8.68 -15.41
C PHE A 222 30.36 -7.75 -15.28
#